data_AF-A0A2A9NN45-F1
#
_entry.id   AF-A0A2A9NN45-F1
#
_cell.length_a   1.000
_cell.length_b   1.000
_cell.length_c   1.000
_cell.angle_alpha   90.00
_cell.angle_beta   90.00
_cell.angle_gamma   90.00
#
_symmetry.space_group_name_H-M   'P 1'
#
loop_
_entity.id
_entity.type
_entity.pdbx_description
1 polymer ?
#
loop_
_entity_poly.entity_id
_entity_poly.type
_entity_poly.pdbx_seq_one_letter_code
_entity_poly.pdbx_strand_id
1 'polypeptide(L)'
;MSIPDDISETTPRFDLNDQPLVNHLSFLSLSPLQSPASTLTRTDTQLYFESPNEMLDFVTKRWQENFVTSDLQTREHVELFIKRPFFLLVHVDAPLYERFQRSNKYHASLEDFVQEDDHIVFGRPSERQGLSQFSPLHDLRDLVNVQITNPFKTILELESYLEELNLLDASHLRPGWDAYFMTLACLASRRSNCMKRRVGAVLVRNNRVIATGYNGTPRGLLNCNEGGCPHCNQSVSSFNVPWECVCLHAEENALLEAGRERIGSAAVLYCNTCPCLKCTIKVIQTGVKTVVYNLSYKMDDASASLFKQAGVELRRFDPTKKFNISVPDPSLVPELGLAN
;
A
#
# COMPACT_ATOMS: atom_id res chain seq x y z
N MET A 1 28.64 -60.01 -14.92
CA MET A 1 29.86 -59.69 -15.68
C MET A 1 30.80 -59.03 -14.69
N SER A 2 32.03 -59.47 -14.66
CA SER A 2 32.85 -59.62 -13.46
C SER A 2 33.98 -58.59 -13.38
N ILE A 3 34.39 -58.24 -12.14
CA ILE A 3 35.80 -58.04 -11.66
C ILE A 3 36.50 -56.68 -11.99
N PRO A 4 37.36 -56.07 -11.12
CA PRO A 4 37.40 -56.02 -9.64
C PRO A 4 38.19 -54.81 -9.00
N ASP A 5 38.49 -54.92 -7.68
CA ASP A 5 39.68 -54.50 -6.86
C ASP A 5 40.11 -53.02 -6.72
N ASP A 6 40.06 -52.42 -5.51
CA ASP A 6 41.03 -52.46 -4.38
C ASP A 6 42.21 -51.48 -4.60
N ILE A 7 42.49 -50.53 -3.71
CA ILE A 7 43.61 -50.57 -2.75
C ILE A 7 43.40 -49.50 -1.65
N SER A 8 43.54 -49.94 -0.41
CA SER A 8 43.79 -49.14 0.79
C SER A 8 45.23 -48.61 0.86
N GLU A 9 45.45 -47.38 1.33
CA GLU A 9 46.68 -47.02 2.05
C GLU A 9 46.38 -46.05 3.21
N THR A 10 46.68 -46.54 4.41
CA THR A 10 46.72 -45.82 5.69
C THR A 10 48.04 -45.08 5.85
N THR A 11 48.04 -43.85 6.39
CA THR A 11 48.73 -43.45 7.65
C THR A 11 48.69 -41.92 7.89
N PRO A 12 48.86 -41.47 9.15
CA PRO A 12 48.18 -40.29 9.70
C PRO A 12 49.06 -39.03 9.78
N ARG A 13 48.43 -37.86 9.87
CA ARG A 13 49.03 -36.67 10.49
C ARG A 13 48.03 -36.00 11.44
N PHE A 14 48.36 -36.08 12.72
CA PHE A 14 47.94 -35.14 13.77
C PHE A 14 48.34 -33.72 13.35
N ASP A 15 47.47 -32.71 13.52
CA ASP A 15 47.44 -31.92 14.77
C ASP A 15 46.53 -30.67 14.69
N LEU A 16 45.93 -30.38 15.86
CA LEU A 16 45.66 -29.04 16.44
C LEU A 16 44.73 -28.08 15.69
N ASN A 17 43.44 -28.13 16.02
CA ASN A 17 42.73 -27.04 16.71
C ASN A 17 41.21 -27.29 16.72
N ASP A 18 40.74 -27.94 17.78
CA ASP A 18 39.34 -27.83 18.20
C ASP A 18 39.13 -26.46 18.84
N GLN A 19 38.58 -25.52 18.07
CA GLN A 19 37.73 -24.46 18.60
C GLN A 19 36.54 -24.26 17.66
N PRO A 20 35.28 -24.29 18.14
CA PRO A 20 34.17 -23.91 17.32
C PRO A 20 34.25 -22.40 17.07
N LEU A 21 34.45 -22.02 15.81
CA LEU A 21 34.29 -20.66 15.30
C LEU A 21 32.82 -20.24 15.44
N VAL A 22 32.47 -19.79 16.64
CA VAL A 22 31.28 -18.98 16.87
C VAL A 22 31.58 -17.60 16.30
N ASN A 23 31.13 -17.33 15.08
CA ASN A 23 30.91 -15.98 14.53
C ASN A 23 30.09 -16.06 13.23
N HIS A 24 28.84 -16.54 13.33
CA HIS A 24 27.82 -16.24 12.32
C HIS A 24 27.09 -14.98 12.77
N LEU A 25 27.59 -13.81 12.33
CA LEU A 25 26.83 -12.57 12.39
C LEU A 25 25.77 -12.64 11.29
N SER A 26 24.54 -13.03 11.66
CA SER A 26 23.36 -12.88 10.82
C SER A 26 23.26 -11.44 10.33
N PHE A 27 22.75 -11.19 9.12
CA PHE A 27 22.56 -9.83 8.60
C PHE A 27 21.68 -8.93 9.50
N LEU A 28 20.92 -9.54 10.43
CA LEU A 28 20.15 -8.90 11.49
C LEU A 28 20.99 -8.31 12.63
N SER A 29 22.29 -8.59 12.67
CA SER A 29 23.26 -8.13 13.69
C SER A 29 24.31 -7.18 13.09
N LEU A 30 23.94 -6.39 12.09
CA LEU A 30 24.75 -5.23 11.73
C LEU A 30 24.55 -4.17 12.82
N SER A 31 25.59 -3.92 13.64
CA SER A 31 25.65 -2.70 14.43
C SER A 31 25.38 -1.51 13.49
N PRO A 32 24.52 -0.55 13.85
CA PRO A 32 24.19 0.55 12.95
C PRO A 32 25.48 1.26 12.54
N LEU A 33 25.74 1.31 11.23
CA LEU A 33 26.77 2.19 10.69
C LEU A 33 26.44 3.61 11.15
N GLN A 34 27.45 4.36 11.59
CA GLN A 34 27.26 5.75 12.00
C GLN A 34 26.57 6.52 10.86
N SER A 35 25.40 7.08 11.19
CA SER A 35 24.63 7.88 10.24
C SER A 35 25.48 9.06 9.77
N PRO A 36 25.56 9.33 8.45
CA PRO A 36 26.25 10.51 7.92
C PRO A 36 25.48 11.82 8.17
N ALA A 37 24.33 11.77 8.86
CA ALA A 37 23.56 12.93 9.24
C ALA A 37 24.45 13.94 9.99
N SER A 38 24.52 15.13 9.40
CA SER A 38 25.34 16.26 9.82
C SER A 38 25.22 16.56 11.31
N THR A 39 26.39 16.72 11.92
CA THR A 39 26.72 17.26 13.25
C THR A 39 25.61 18.10 13.91
N LEU A 40 24.62 17.43 14.48
CA LEU A 40 23.80 17.93 15.58
C LEU A 40 24.08 16.99 16.73
N THR A 41 24.73 17.52 17.76
CA THR A 41 25.04 16.81 19.01
C THR A 41 23.73 16.41 19.72
N ARG A 42 23.09 15.32 19.28
CA ARG A 42 22.13 14.57 20.08
C ARG A 42 22.95 13.64 20.97
N THR A 43 22.77 13.78 22.27
CA THR A 43 23.18 12.75 23.23
C THR A 43 22.30 11.53 22.98
N ASP A 44 22.69 10.65 22.06
CA ASP A 44 22.00 9.38 21.82
C ASP A 44 22.24 8.45 23.02
N THR A 45 21.44 8.63 24.07
CA THR A 45 21.36 7.68 25.17
C THR A 45 20.64 6.44 24.66
N GLN A 46 21.37 5.35 24.45
CA GLN A 46 20.77 4.04 24.18
C GLN A 46 19.91 3.64 25.39
N LEU A 47 18.68 3.23 25.11
CA LEU A 47 17.71 2.80 26.11
C LEU A 47 17.63 1.27 26.07
N TYR A 48 17.65 0.65 27.25
CA TYR A 48 17.54 -0.81 27.40
C TYR A 48 16.30 -1.14 28.22
N PHE A 49 15.60 -2.19 27.82
CA PHE A 49 14.38 -2.65 28.47
C PHE A 49 14.48 -4.16 28.67
N GLU A 50 13.94 -4.67 29.78
CA GLU A 50 13.96 -6.11 30.07
C GLU A 50 12.92 -6.87 29.26
N SER A 51 11.88 -6.17 28.78
CA SER A 51 10.82 -6.76 27.95
C SER A 51 10.23 -5.76 26.94
N PRO A 52 9.64 -6.27 25.83
CA PRO A 52 8.88 -5.43 24.89
C PRO A 52 7.73 -4.66 25.55
N ASN A 53 7.11 -5.23 26.61
CA ASN A 53 6.04 -4.58 27.36
C ASN A 53 6.53 -3.36 28.14
N GLU A 54 7.69 -3.47 28.79
CA GLU A 54 8.30 -2.35 29.50
C GLU A 54 8.67 -1.22 28.51
N MET A 55 9.25 -1.59 27.36
CA MET A 55 9.52 -0.66 26.27
C MET A 55 8.23 0.03 25.82
N LEU A 56 7.15 -0.73 25.60
CA LEU A 56 5.85 -0.20 25.18
C LEU A 56 5.28 0.80 26.20
N ASP A 57 5.35 0.49 27.49
CA ASP A 57 4.88 1.38 28.56
C ASP A 57 5.72 2.65 28.66
N PHE A 58 7.04 2.54 28.49
CA PHE A 58 7.96 3.67 28.47
C PHE A 58 7.66 4.62 27.32
N VAL A 59 7.53 4.10 26.09
CA VAL A 59 7.29 4.92 24.88
C VAL A 59 5.87 5.47 24.86
N THR A 60 4.88 4.74 25.38
CA THR A 60 3.49 5.22 25.44
C THR A 60 3.37 6.48 26.31
N LYS A 61 4.11 6.56 27.43
CA LYS A 61 4.16 7.76 28.28
C LYS A 61 4.84 8.96 27.60
N ARG A 62 5.67 8.69 26.57
CA ARG A 62 6.48 9.67 25.83
C ARG A 62 6.19 9.65 24.33
N TRP A 63 4.96 9.39 23.94
CA TRP A 63 4.59 9.18 22.53
C TRP A 63 4.87 10.39 21.60
N GLN A 64 5.18 11.56 22.16
CA GLN A 64 5.56 12.78 21.43
C GLN A 64 7.05 12.85 21.10
N GLU A 65 7.87 11.98 21.69
CA GLU A 65 9.29 11.86 21.42
C GLU A 65 9.54 10.81 20.32
N ASN A 66 10.63 10.99 19.57
CA ASN A 66 10.99 10.09 18.47
C ASN A 66 11.90 8.97 18.96
N PHE A 67 11.43 7.73 18.83
CA PHE A 67 12.18 6.51 19.13
C PHE A 67 12.29 5.63 17.88
N VAL A 68 13.39 4.90 17.76
CA VAL A 68 13.61 3.89 16.72
C VAL A 68 14.14 2.63 17.41
N THR A 69 13.64 1.46 17.02
CA THR A 69 14.12 0.17 17.52
C THR A 69 14.13 -0.85 16.38
N SER A 70 15.14 -1.73 16.39
CA SER A 70 15.25 -2.92 15.54
C SER A 70 15.03 -4.21 16.33
N ASP A 71 14.69 -4.12 17.61
CA ASP A 71 14.70 -5.24 18.56
C ASP A 71 13.38 -6.03 18.59
N LEU A 72 12.37 -5.56 17.83
CA LEU A 72 11.10 -6.26 17.65
C LEU A 72 11.23 -7.37 16.61
N GLN A 73 11.70 -8.54 17.06
CA GLN A 73 12.12 -9.65 16.19
C GLN A 73 11.04 -10.65 15.81
N THR A 74 9.86 -10.59 16.45
CA THR A 74 8.75 -11.52 16.19
C THR A 74 7.45 -10.78 15.92
N ARG A 75 6.52 -11.45 15.23
CA ARG A 75 5.18 -10.92 14.93
C ARG A 75 4.43 -10.58 16.21
N GLU A 76 4.53 -11.39 17.25
CA GLU A 76 3.87 -11.15 18.54
C GLU A 76 4.37 -9.84 19.17
N HIS A 77 5.69 -9.58 19.10
CA HIS A 77 6.26 -8.33 19.59
C HIS A 77 5.73 -7.14 18.80
N VAL A 78 5.69 -7.21 17.47
CA VAL A 78 5.18 -6.12 16.62
C VAL A 78 3.68 -5.86 16.85
N GLU A 79 2.87 -6.92 17.01
CA GLU A 79 1.42 -6.81 17.24
C GLU A 79 1.05 -6.10 18.55
N LEU A 80 1.93 -6.10 19.55
CA LEU A 80 1.75 -5.29 20.76
C LEU A 80 1.79 -3.79 20.46
N PHE A 81 2.69 -3.38 19.56
CA PHE A 81 2.96 -1.98 19.24
C PHE A 81 2.01 -1.44 18.17
N ILE A 82 1.64 -2.23 17.17
CA ILE A 82 0.81 -1.77 16.04
C ILE A 82 -0.59 -1.28 16.45
N LYS A 83 -1.07 -1.71 17.63
CA LYS A 83 -2.32 -1.22 18.22
C LYS A 83 -2.25 0.26 18.61
N ARG A 84 -1.05 0.85 18.66
CA ARG A 84 -0.82 2.25 19.03
C ARG A 84 -0.81 3.12 17.78
N PRO A 85 -1.56 4.24 17.77
CA PRO A 85 -1.67 5.11 16.59
C PRO A 85 -0.40 5.92 16.27
N PHE A 86 0.63 5.81 17.12
CA PHE A 86 1.93 6.48 16.94
C PHE A 86 3.04 5.51 16.49
N PHE A 87 2.76 4.20 16.40
CA PHE A 87 3.76 3.23 16.00
C PHE A 87 3.78 3.06 14.49
N LEU A 88 4.95 3.25 13.88
CA LEU A 88 5.20 3.13 12.45
C LEU A 88 6.12 1.94 12.18
N LEU A 89 5.61 0.91 11.51
CA LEU A 89 6.42 -0.20 11.01
C LEU A 89 6.92 0.12 9.60
N VAL A 90 8.24 0.20 9.46
CA VAL A 90 8.92 0.49 8.21
C VAL A 90 9.60 -0.77 7.69
N HIS A 91 9.28 -1.16 6.46
CA HIS A 91 9.99 -2.21 5.74
C HIS A 91 11.02 -1.57 4.81
N VAL A 92 12.28 -1.98 4.94
CA VAL A 92 13.37 -1.51 4.09
C VAL A 92 13.90 -2.67 3.28
N ASP A 93 13.87 -2.54 1.96
CA ASP A 93 14.33 -3.56 1.03
C ASP A 93 15.18 -2.93 -0.08
N ALA A 94 15.86 -3.74 -0.87
CA ALA A 94 16.59 -3.33 -2.06
C ALA A 94 16.62 -4.48 -3.08
N PRO A 95 16.79 -4.20 -4.38
CA PRO A 95 16.91 -5.26 -5.39
C PRO A 95 17.94 -6.30 -4.96
N LEU A 96 17.58 -7.58 -5.07
CA LEU A 96 18.38 -8.73 -4.60
C LEU A 96 19.84 -8.65 -5.06
N TYR A 97 20.05 -8.32 -6.34
CA TYR A 97 21.37 -8.17 -6.92
C TYR A 97 22.17 -7.00 -6.31
N GLU A 98 21.53 -5.87 -6.02
CA GLU A 98 22.17 -4.73 -5.33
C GLU A 98 22.54 -5.09 -3.89
N ARG A 99 21.68 -5.84 -3.19
CA ARG A 99 21.99 -6.36 -1.85
C ARG A 99 23.20 -7.29 -1.89
N PHE A 100 23.26 -8.20 -2.85
CA PHE A 100 24.42 -9.07 -3.06
C PHE A 100 25.69 -8.26 -3.33
N GLN A 101 25.65 -7.29 -4.24
CA GLN A 101 26.80 -6.41 -4.54
C GLN A 101 27.26 -5.58 -3.34
N ARG A 102 26.35 -5.18 -2.44
CA ARG A 102 26.68 -4.48 -1.19
C ARG A 102 27.20 -5.45 -0.12
N SER A 103 26.78 -6.72 -0.17
CA SER A 103 27.16 -7.78 0.77
C SER A 103 28.57 -8.35 0.54
N ASN A 104 29.29 -7.86 -0.49
CA ASN A 104 30.55 -8.35 -1.10
C ASN A 104 31.73 -8.74 -0.17
N LYS A 105 31.52 -8.76 1.14
CA LYS A 105 32.41 -9.25 2.19
C LYS A 105 31.95 -10.53 2.91
N TYR A 106 30.70 -10.98 2.75
CA TYR A 106 30.10 -12.00 3.63
C TYR A 106 29.62 -13.28 2.95
N HIS A 107 29.39 -13.30 1.64
CA HIS A 107 28.88 -14.48 0.93
C HIS A 107 29.88 -15.00 -0.11
N ALA A 108 30.09 -16.32 -0.14
CA ALA A 108 31.03 -16.98 -1.05
C ALA A 108 30.48 -17.08 -2.49
N SER A 109 29.16 -17.19 -2.67
CA SER A 109 28.49 -17.22 -3.97
C SER A 109 27.13 -16.52 -3.96
N LEU A 110 26.61 -16.18 -5.15
CA LEU A 110 25.24 -15.66 -5.31
C LEU A 110 24.20 -16.69 -4.85
N GLU A 111 24.44 -17.97 -5.10
CA GLU A 111 23.55 -19.06 -4.68
C GLU A 111 23.40 -19.07 -3.15
N ASP A 112 24.52 -19.00 -2.42
CA ASP A 112 24.50 -18.97 -0.95
C ASP A 112 23.78 -17.72 -0.41
N PHE A 113 23.92 -16.59 -1.11
CA PHE A 113 23.21 -15.35 -0.75
C PHE A 113 21.69 -15.47 -0.93
N VAL A 114 21.25 -16.07 -2.04
CA VAL A 114 19.81 -16.27 -2.31
C VAL A 114 19.21 -17.25 -1.30
N GLN A 115 19.92 -18.33 -0.96
CA GLN A 115 19.44 -19.30 0.02
C GLN A 115 19.28 -18.69 1.42
N GLU A 116 20.22 -17.84 1.84
CA GLU A 116 20.11 -17.10 3.11
C GLU A 116 18.96 -16.09 3.07
N ASP A 117 18.80 -15.35 1.96
CA ASP A 117 17.70 -14.39 1.81
C ASP A 117 16.33 -15.08 1.87
N ASP A 118 16.16 -16.19 1.15
CA ASP A 118 14.93 -16.98 1.19
C ASP A 118 14.64 -17.51 2.60
N HIS A 119 15.67 -17.91 3.34
CA HIS A 119 15.53 -18.34 4.73
C HIS A 119 15.06 -17.20 5.65
N ILE A 120 15.57 -15.98 5.47
CA ILE A 120 15.16 -14.80 6.24
C ILE A 120 13.74 -14.35 5.88
N VAL A 121 13.42 -14.31 4.59
CA VAL A 121 12.16 -13.74 4.11
C VAL A 121 11.01 -14.75 4.23
N PHE A 122 11.23 -16.01 3.84
CA PHE A 122 10.21 -17.05 3.71
C PHE A 122 10.47 -18.30 4.56
N GLY A 123 11.60 -18.37 5.25
CA GLY A 123 11.95 -19.55 6.06
C GLY A 123 10.90 -19.87 7.11
N ARG A 124 10.90 -21.10 7.61
CA ARG A 124 10.03 -21.47 8.74
C ARG A 124 10.85 -21.45 10.01
N PRO A 125 10.30 -20.96 11.14
CA PRO A 125 10.92 -21.18 12.44
C PRO A 125 11.13 -22.67 12.63
N SER A 126 12.39 -23.09 12.80
CA SER A 126 12.72 -24.47 13.09
C SER A 126 12.37 -24.75 14.56
N GLU A 127 11.51 -25.74 14.82
CA GLU A 127 11.14 -26.17 16.20
C GLU A 127 12.32 -26.71 17.03
N ARG A 128 13.53 -26.76 16.47
CA ARG A 128 14.71 -27.29 17.15
C ARG A 128 15.43 -26.17 17.90
N GLN A 129 15.24 -26.20 19.23
CA GLN A 129 15.92 -25.41 20.28
C GLN A 129 15.25 -24.09 20.65
N GLY A 130 14.10 -24.16 21.35
CA GLY A 130 13.73 -23.42 22.58
C GLY A 130 14.05 -21.92 22.80
N LEU A 131 14.60 -21.21 21.83
CA LEU A 131 14.92 -19.79 21.81
C LEU A 131 14.07 -19.20 20.69
N SER A 132 13.34 -18.11 20.95
CA SER A 132 12.39 -17.54 19.98
C SER A 132 13.12 -17.18 18.68
N GLN A 133 13.00 -18.03 17.66
CA GLN A 133 13.53 -17.75 16.34
C GLN A 133 12.68 -16.64 15.71
N PHE A 134 13.38 -15.68 15.10
CA PHE A 134 12.83 -14.55 14.37
C PHE A 134 11.62 -14.93 13.51
N SER A 135 10.62 -14.05 13.46
CA SER A 135 9.54 -14.22 12.49
C SER A 135 10.07 -13.93 11.07
N PRO A 136 9.70 -14.73 10.07
CA PRO A 136 10.05 -14.45 8.68
C PRO A 136 9.53 -13.07 8.27
N LEU A 137 10.31 -12.31 7.49
CA LEU A 137 9.91 -10.96 7.10
C LEU A 137 8.62 -10.94 6.28
N HIS A 138 8.36 -12.00 5.51
CA HIS A 138 7.10 -12.16 4.78
C HIS A 138 5.88 -12.13 5.70
N ASP A 139 6.00 -12.68 6.91
CA ASP A 139 4.90 -12.74 7.88
C ASP A 139 4.62 -11.39 8.53
N LEU A 140 5.44 -10.36 8.32
CA LEU A 140 5.18 -9.01 8.83
C LEU A 140 4.60 -8.08 7.76
N ARG A 141 4.51 -8.52 6.50
CA ARG A 141 4.20 -7.68 5.35
C ARG A 141 2.84 -6.97 5.42
N ASP A 142 1.83 -7.61 6.00
CA ASP A 142 0.49 -7.04 6.20
C ASP A 142 0.44 -5.96 7.30
N LEU A 143 1.44 -5.96 8.18
CA LEU A 143 1.58 -5.01 9.29
C LEU A 143 2.38 -3.76 8.92
N VAL A 144 3.07 -3.77 7.76
CA VAL A 144 3.93 -2.67 7.31
C VAL A 144 3.10 -1.44 6.94
N ASN A 145 3.48 -0.29 7.50
CA ASN A 145 2.87 1.00 7.17
C ASN A 145 3.56 1.65 5.97
N VAL A 146 4.89 1.65 5.96
CA VAL A 146 5.72 2.30 4.94
C VAL A 146 6.73 1.29 4.40
N GLN A 147 6.78 1.17 3.07
CA GLN A 147 7.77 0.35 2.38
C GLN A 147 8.77 1.26 1.67
N ILE A 148 10.04 1.05 1.95
CA ILE A 148 11.18 1.74 1.37
C ILE A 148 11.93 0.73 0.52
N THR A 149 12.00 0.98 -0.78
CA THR A 149 12.88 0.23 -1.68
C THR A 149 14.09 1.10 -1.98
N ASN A 150 15.30 0.60 -1.74
CA ASN A 150 16.57 1.30 -1.96
C ASN A 150 17.29 0.76 -3.21
N PRO A 151 16.90 1.21 -4.42
CA PRO A 151 17.59 0.89 -5.67
C PRO A 151 18.81 1.79 -5.93
N PHE A 152 19.11 2.75 -5.05
CA PHE A 152 20.06 3.82 -5.33
C PHE A 152 21.50 3.35 -5.19
N LYS A 153 22.40 3.93 -5.99
CA LYS A 153 23.83 3.56 -5.94
C LYS A 153 24.59 4.37 -4.91
N THR A 154 24.09 5.57 -4.60
CA THR A 154 24.74 6.51 -3.67
C THR A 154 23.87 6.77 -2.46
N ILE A 155 24.51 7.10 -1.33
CA ILE A 155 23.81 7.47 -0.09
C ILE A 155 23.03 8.77 -0.29
N LEU A 156 23.56 9.73 -1.06
CA LEU A 156 22.93 11.02 -1.33
C LEU A 156 21.55 10.88 -2.02
N GLU A 157 21.45 9.97 -2.99
CA GLU A 157 20.18 9.67 -3.67
C GLU A 157 19.17 9.06 -2.70
N LEU A 158 19.62 8.16 -1.82
CA LEU A 158 18.79 7.58 -0.78
C LEU A 158 18.32 8.66 0.22
N GLU A 159 19.21 9.55 0.66
CA GLU A 159 18.87 10.66 1.57
C GLU A 159 17.83 11.59 0.94
N SER A 160 18.02 11.97 -0.33
CA SER A 160 17.07 12.80 -1.07
C SER A 160 15.68 12.14 -1.16
N TYR A 161 15.65 10.83 -1.39
CA TYR A 161 14.41 10.05 -1.40
C TYR A 161 13.74 9.98 -0.02
N LEU A 162 14.52 9.80 1.05
CA LEU A 162 13.99 9.75 2.42
C LEU A 162 13.47 11.11 2.90
N GLU A 163 14.11 12.21 2.48
CA GLU A 163 13.64 13.57 2.71
C GLU A 163 12.28 13.83 2.04
N GLU A 164 12.13 13.39 0.77
CA GLU A 164 10.85 13.49 0.06
C GLU A 164 9.77 12.63 0.69
N LEU A 165 10.11 11.40 1.11
CA LEU A 165 9.19 10.48 1.77
C LEU A 165 8.66 11.02 3.11
N ASN A 166 9.48 11.82 3.82
CA ASN A 166 9.18 12.43 5.10
C ASN A 166 8.51 11.42 6.07
N LEU A 167 9.32 10.53 6.66
CA LEU A 167 8.83 9.46 7.56
C LEU A 167 8.01 9.97 8.75
N LEU A 168 8.18 11.23 9.14
CA LEU A 168 7.45 11.86 10.23
C LEU A 168 6.08 12.44 9.79
N ASP A 169 5.68 12.31 8.52
CA ASP A 169 4.33 12.70 8.10
C ASP A 169 3.30 11.81 8.81
N ALA A 170 2.47 12.43 9.66
CA ALA A 170 1.41 11.75 10.38
C ALA A 170 0.39 11.08 9.45
N SER A 171 0.35 11.47 8.16
CA SER A 171 -0.51 10.82 7.18
C SER A 171 -0.19 9.34 6.98
N HIS A 172 1.05 8.90 7.22
CA HIS A 172 1.46 7.49 7.10
C HIS A 172 0.70 6.57 8.08
N LEU A 173 0.33 7.10 9.26
CA LEU A 173 -0.41 6.35 10.29
C LEU A 173 -1.90 6.68 10.30
N ARG A 174 -2.25 7.93 9.99
CA ARG A 174 -3.62 8.41 10.02
C ARG A 174 -3.96 9.13 8.72
N PRO A 175 -4.75 8.50 7.84
CA PRO A 175 -5.12 9.14 6.59
C PRO A 175 -5.89 10.43 6.84
N GLY A 176 -5.56 11.46 6.05
CA GLY A 176 -6.36 12.67 5.96
C GLY A 176 -7.76 12.35 5.43
N TRP A 177 -8.71 13.27 5.66
CA TRP A 177 -10.11 13.06 5.30
C TRP A 177 -10.32 12.69 3.83
N ASP A 178 -9.63 13.38 2.92
CA ASP A 178 -9.76 13.08 1.49
C ASP A 178 -9.27 11.68 1.13
N ALA A 179 -8.13 11.27 1.68
CA ALA A 179 -7.59 9.93 1.44
C ALA A 179 -8.53 8.85 2.00
N TYR A 180 -9.05 9.07 3.20
CA TYR A 180 -10.03 8.18 3.81
C TYR A 180 -11.29 8.04 2.95
N PHE A 181 -11.92 9.15 2.56
CA PHE A 181 -13.16 9.11 1.77
C PHE A 181 -12.93 8.64 0.32
N MET A 182 -11.78 8.96 -0.28
CA MET A 182 -11.42 8.42 -1.59
C MET A 182 -11.16 6.91 -1.52
N THR A 183 -10.55 6.41 -0.45
CA THR A 183 -10.39 4.96 -0.21
C THR A 183 -11.76 4.28 -0.12
N LEU A 184 -12.71 4.88 0.60
CA LEU A 184 -14.08 4.37 0.66
C LEU A 184 -14.77 4.37 -0.70
N ALA A 185 -14.56 5.40 -1.53
CA ALA A 185 -15.09 5.44 -2.90
C ALA A 185 -14.48 4.35 -3.79
N CYS A 186 -13.16 4.15 -3.72
CA CYS A 186 -12.48 3.04 -4.39
C CYS A 186 -12.98 1.68 -3.89
N LEU A 187 -13.18 1.51 -2.58
CA LEU A 187 -13.74 0.28 -2.01
C LEU A 187 -15.17 0.02 -2.51
N ALA A 188 -16.03 1.05 -2.54
CA ALA A 188 -17.38 0.94 -3.07
C ALA A 188 -17.37 0.52 -4.55
N SER A 189 -16.44 1.04 -5.34
CA SER A 189 -16.29 0.70 -6.77
C SER A 189 -16.04 -0.79 -7.01
N ARG A 190 -15.49 -1.53 -6.04
CA ARG A 190 -15.26 -2.99 -6.13
C ARG A 190 -16.57 -3.79 -6.18
N ARG A 191 -17.69 -3.20 -5.76
CA ARG A 191 -19.03 -3.78 -5.90
C ARG A 191 -19.70 -3.48 -7.25
N SER A 192 -19.08 -2.67 -8.10
CA SER A 192 -19.59 -2.39 -9.44
C SER A 192 -19.76 -3.68 -10.23
N ASN A 193 -20.94 -3.81 -10.86
CA ASN A 193 -21.25 -4.91 -11.75
C ASN A 193 -21.15 -4.52 -13.23
N CYS A 194 -20.74 -3.28 -13.54
CA CYS A 194 -20.65 -2.79 -14.90
C CYS A 194 -19.45 -3.38 -15.65
N MET A 195 -19.68 -3.87 -16.86
CA MET A 195 -18.63 -4.46 -17.72
C MET A 195 -17.66 -3.43 -18.31
N LYS A 196 -18.04 -2.14 -18.37
CA LYS A 196 -17.19 -1.10 -18.96
C LYS A 196 -16.17 -0.54 -17.98
N ARG A 197 -16.59 -0.21 -16.74
CA ARG A 197 -15.77 0.45 -15.71
C ARG A 197 -16.29 0.19 -14.32
N ARG A 198 -15.38 0.25 -13.34
CA ARG A 198 -15.70 0.22 -11.91
C ARG A 198 -15.60 1.62 -11.32
N VAL A 199 -16.75 2.25 -11.12
CA VAL A 199 -16.87 3.59 -10.55
C VAL A 199 -17.52 3.48 -9.18
N GLY A 200 -16.99 4.24 -8.22
CA GLY A 200 -17.51 4.30 -6.86
C GLY A 200 -17.53 5.74 -6.38
N ALA A 201 -18.54 6.08 -5.59
CA ALA A 201 -18.78 7.40 -5.05
C ALA A 201 -19.22 7.34 -3.58
N VAL A 202 -18.83 8.34 -2.81
CA VAL A 202 -19.19 8.51 -1.40
C VAL A 202 -19.62 9.94 -1.18
N LEU A 203 -20.82 10.12 -0.67
CA LEU A 203 -21.34 11.41 -0.29
C LEU A 203 -21.13 11.64 1.20
N VAL A 204 -20.49 12.74 1.54
CA VAL A 204 -20.04 13.07 2.91
C VAL A 204 -20.63 14.40 3.34
N ARG A 205 -20.97 14.54 4.61
CA ARG A 205 -21.32 15.82 5.24
C ARG A 205 -20.76 15.84 6.66
N ASN A 206 -20.08 16.92 7.03
CA ASN A 206 -19.45 17.08 8.34
C ASN A 206 -18.54 15.87 8.69
N ASN A 207 -17.73 15.41 7.72
CA ASN A 207 -16.87 14.23 7.83
C ASN A 207 -17.59 12.93 8.22
N ARG A 208 -18.89 12.83 7.89
CA ARG A 208 -19.68 11.59 8.05
C ARG A 208 -20.23 11.16 6.70
N VAL A 209 -20.13 9.87 6.41
CA VAL A 209 -20.73 9.27 5.21
C VAL A 209 -22.25 9.34 5.32
N ILE A 210 -22.89 9.95 4.31
CA ILE A 210 -24.35 9.97 4.15
C ILE A 210 -24.79 8.77 3.32
N ALA A 211 -24.10 8.55 2.20
CA ALA A 211 -24.44 7.51 1.24
C ALA A 211 -23.21 7.07 0.45
N THR A 212 -23.26 5.85 -0.06
CA THR A 212 -22.28 5.27 -0.98
C THR A 212 -22.98 4.81 -2.24
N GLY A 213 -22.30 4.90 -3.37
CA GLY A 213 -22.79 4.41 -4.65
C GLY A 213 -21.69 3.73 -5.44
N TYR A 214 -22.09 2.79 -6.28
CA TYR A 214 -21.26 2.19 -7.32
C TYR A 214 -22.10 2.08 -8.59
N ASN A 215 -21.46 2.03 -9.76
CA ASN A 215 -22.20 1.96 -11.02
C ASN A 215 -22.69 0.54 -11.31
N GLY A 216 -23.89 0.42 -11.88
CA GLY A 216 -24.51 -0.87 -12.18
C GLY A 216 -25.95 -0.76 -12.66
N THR A 217 -26.55 -1.89 -13.04
CA THR A 217 -27.97 -1.96 -13.43
C THR A 217 -28.92 -1.61 -12.27
N PRO A 218 -30.12 -1.10 -12.56
CA PRO A 218 -31.14 -0.81 -11.55
C PRO A 218 -31.53 -2.01 -10.68
N ARG A 219 -32.04 -1.74 -9.48
CA ARG A 219 -32.54 -2.75 -8.54
C ARG A 219 -33.64 -3.60 -9.21
N GLY A 220 -33.57 -4.92 -9.01
CA GLY A 220 -34.55 -5.88 -9.55
C GLY A 220 -34.27 -6.34 -10.99
N LEU A 221 -33.23 -5.83 -11.64
CA LEU A 221 -32.76 -6.33 -12.93
C LEU A 221 -31.51 -7.21 -12.75
N LEU A 222 -31.19 -8.00 -13.79
CA LEU A 222 -29.93 -8.73 -13.84
C LEU A 222 -28.75 -7.77 -13.74
N ASN A 223 -27.66 -8.21 -13.12
CA ASN A 223 -26.45 -7.41 -13.06
C ASN A 223 -25.88 -7.18 -14.47
N CYS A 224 -25.15 -6.10 -14.68
CA CYS A 224 -24.57 -5.82 -16.00
C CYS A 224 -23.60 -6.93 -16.45
N ASN A 225 -22.79 -7.47 -15.54
CA ASN A 225 -21.93 -8.64 -15.77
C ASN A 225 -22.68 -9.98 -15.92
N GLU A 226 -24.00 -9.99 -15.73
CA GLU A 226 -24.90 -11.13 -15.99
C GLU A 226 -25.73 -10.90 -17.27
N GLY A 227 -25.35 -9.92 -18.10
CA GLY A 227 -26.07 -9.59 -19.33
C GLY A 227 -27.22 -8.59 -19.16
N GLY A 228 -27.41 -8.00 -17.99
CA GLY A 228 -28.50 -7.04 -17.71
C GLY A 228 -28.42 -5.70 -18.44
N CYS A 229 -27.34 -5.43 -19.16
CA CYS A 229 -27.18 -4.22 -19.99
C CYS A 229 -26.59 -4.57 -21.37
N PRO A 230 -27.41 -4.68 -22.43
CA PRO A 230 -26.94 -5.01 -23.77
C PRO A 230 -25.86 -4.06 -24.28
N HIS A 231 -26.02 -2.75 -24.05
CA HIS A 231 -25.05 -1.73 -24.43
C HIS A 231 -23.65 -1.90 -23.81
N CYS A 232 -23.58 -2.46 -22.59
CA CYS A 232 -22.32 -2.73 -21.92
C CYS A 232 -21.70 -4.07 -22.30
N ASN A 233 -22.51 -5.02 -22.76
CA ASN A 233 -22.09 -6.39 -23.08
C ASN A 233 -21.80 -6.61 -24.58
N GLN A 234 -22.12 -5.65 -25.45
CA GLN A 234 -21.82 -5.72 -26.88
C GLN A 234 -20.44 -5.14 -27.22
N SER A 235 -19.71 -5.80 -28.13
CA SER A 235 -18.58 -5.20 -28.84
C SER A 235 -19.09 -4.22 -29.90
N VAL A 236 -18.26 -3.23 -30.23
CA VAL A 236 -18.55 -2.03 -31.06
C VAL A 236 -19.09 -2.33 -32.49
N SER A 237 -19.26 -3.59 -32.87
CA SER A 237 -19.53 -4.07 -34.23
C SER A 237 -21.01 -4.29 -34.57
N SER A 238 -21.96 -4.05 -33.68
CA SER A 238 -23.40 -4.23 -33.96
C SER A 238 -24.12 -2.90 -34.13
N PHE A 239 -23.72 -2.17 -35.16
CA PHE A 239 -24.46 -1.02 -35.69
C PHE A 239 -25.81 -1.51 -36.22
N ASN A 240 -26.90 -1.30 -35.48
CA ASN A 240 -28.25 -0.98 -36.01
C ASN A 240 -29.39 -1.00 -34.98
N VAL A 241 -29.11 -1.02 -33.67
CA VAL A 241 -30.11 -0.62 -32.66
C VAL A 241 -29.40 0.18 -31.56
N PRO A 242 -29.76 1.45 -31.29
CA PRO A 242 -29.15 2.25 -30.24
C PRO A 242 -29.67 1.74 -28.89
N TRP A 243 -29.06 0.68 -28.36
CA TRP A 243 -29.30 0.28 -26.99
C TRP A 243 -28.69 1.34 -26.08
N GLU A 244 -29.50 2.15 -25.39
CA GLU A 244 -29.00 3.08 -24.39
C GLU A 244 -28.48 2.30 -23.17
N CYS A 245 -27.41 2.81 -22.55
CA CYS A 245 -26.89 2.24 -21.31
C CYS A 245 -27.93 2.37 -20.19
N VAL A 246 -28.41 1.25 -19.65
CA VAL A 246 -29.35 1.24 -18.52
C VAL A 246 -28.66 1.33 -17.15
N CYS A 247 -27.33 1.22 -17.10
CA CYS A 247 -26.59 1.31 -15.85
C CYS A 247 -26.66 2.72 -15.25
N LEU A 248 -26.97 2.80 -13.96
CA LEU A 248 -26.81 3.99 -13.15
C LEU A 248 -25.33 4.20 -12.81
N HIS A 249 -24.91 5.45 -12.79
CA HIS A 249 -23.59 5.87 -12.35
C HIS A 249 -23.46 5.82 -10.82
N ALA A 250 -22.23 5.82 -10.33
CA ALA A 250 -21.98 5.72 -8.89
C ALA A 250 -22.49 6.96 -8.15
N GLU A 251 -22.29 8.14 -8.74
CA GLU A 251 -22.75 9.43 -8.26
C GLU A 251 -24.27 9.46 -8.16
N GLU A 252 -24.95 8.95 -9.20
CA GLU A 252 -26.42 8.86 -9.22
C GLU A 252 -26.92 7.97 -8.09
N ASN A 253 -26.34 6.78 -7.93
CA ASN A 253 -26.71 5.87 -6.85
C ASN A 253 -26.47 6.48 -5.46
N ALA A 254 -25.35 7.19 -5.26
CA ALA A 254 -25.08 7.88 -4.00
C ALA A 254 -26.10 9.01 -3.71
N LEU A 255 -26.44 9.81 -4.74
CA LEU A 255 -27.41 10.90 -4.61
C LEU A 255 -28.84 10.38 -4.39
N LEU A 256 -29.24 9.33 -5.12
CA LEU A 256 -30.56 8.70 -4.98
C LEU A 256 -30.73 8.07 -3.60
N GLU A 257 -29.70 7.37 -3.12
CA GLU A 257 -29.73 6.79 -1.79
C GLU A 257 -29.80 7.89 -0.73
N ALA A 258 -28.98 8.95 -0.83
CA ALA A 258 -29.03 10.06 0.12
C ALA A 258 -30.37 10.80 0.12
N GLY A 259 -30.92 11.12 -1.05
CA GLY A 259 -32.09 12.00 -1.16
C GLY A 259 -31.76 13.45 -0.79
N ARG A 260 -32.42 14.41 -1.44
CA ARG A 260 -32.06 15.85 -1.39
C ARG A 260 -31.96 16.42 0.03
N GLU A 261 -32.86 16.04 0.94
CA GLU A 261 -32.91 16.60 2.29
C GLU A 261 -31.68 16.28 3.15
N ARG A 262 -31.02 15.14 2.89
CA ARG A 262 -29.79 14.76 3.60
C ARG A 262 -28.55 15.44 3.03
N ILE A 263 -28.64 15.97 1.81
CA ILE A 263 -27.57 16.69 1.10
C ILE A 263 -27.63 18.14 1.57
N GLY A 264 -27.09 18.38 2.76
CA GLY A 264 -27.04 19.72 3.36
C GLY A 264 -26.03 20.64 2.64
N SER A 265 -25.96 21.89 3.08
CA SER A 265 -25.12 22.94 2.49
C SER A 265 -23.60 22.70 2.56
N ALA A 266 -23.14 21.68 3.26
CA ALA A 266 -21.72 21.33 3.42
C ALA A 266 -21.39 19.92 2.88
N ALA A 267 -22.17 19.44 1.91
CA ALA A 267 -21.96 18.11 1.34
C ALA A 267 -20.78 18.09 0.35
N VAL A 268 -19.95 17.07 0.45
CA VAL A 268 -18.79 16.78 -0.41
C VAL A 268 -19.00 15.42 -1.06
N LEU A 269 -18.86 15.35 -2.39
CA LEU A 269 -18.91 14.11 -3.14
C LEU A 269 -17.49 13.65 -3.48
N TYR A 270 -17.09 12.48 -3.00
CA TYR A 270 -15.86 11.81 -3.39
C TYR A 270 -16.17 10.77 -4.47
N CYS A 271 -15.47 10.79 -5.59
CA CYS A 271 -15.65 9.80 -6.66
C CYS A 271 -14.30 9.32 -7.19
N ASN A 272 -14.14 8.03 -7.46
CA ASN A 272 -12.86 7.56 -8.02
C ASN A 272 -12.62 8.08 -9.45
N THR A 273 -13.68 8.47 -10.17
CA THR A 273 -13.63 8.98 -11.55
C THR A 273 -14.32 10.34 -11.61
N CYS A 274 -13.83 11.25 -12.47
CA CYS A 274 -14.51 12.52 -12.70
C CYS A 274 -15.98 12.30 -13.15
N PRO A 275 -16.97 13.02 -12.57
CA PRO A 275 -18.36 12.87 -12.97
C PRO A 275 -18.61 13.25 -14.44
N CYS A 276 -19.51 12.51 -15.08
CA CYS A 276 -19.96 12.85 -16.43
C CYS A 276 -20.92 14.04 -16.41
N LEU A 277 -21.18 14.66 -17.58
CA LEU A 277 -22.08 15.81 -17.71
C LEU A 277 -23.46 15.58 -17.06
N LYS A 278 -24.08 14.41 -17.26
CA LYS A 278 -25.39 14.07 -16.67
C LYS A 278 -25.31 14.01 -15.13
N CYS A 279 -24.23 13.48 -14.57
CA CYS A 279 -24.02 13.44 -13.12
C CYS A 279 -23.71 14.84 -12.56
N THR A 280 -22.89 15.63 -13.25
CA THR A 280 -22.59 17.03 -12.90
C THR A 280 -23.86 17.85 -12.67
N ILE A 281 -24.81 17.78 -13.61
CA ILE A 281 -26.10 18.48 -13.48
C ILE A 281 -26.85 18.04 -12.21
N LYS A 282 -26.87 16.74 -11.92
CA LYS A 282 -27.55 16.18 -10.73
C LYS A 282 -26.86 16.56 -9.42
N VAL A 283 -25.53 16.57 -9.41
CA VAL A 283 -24.70 16.99 -8.27
C VAL A 283 -24.96 18.46 -7.94
N ILE A 284 -25.00 19.33 -8.95
CA ILE A 284 -25.34 20.75 -8.79
C ILE A 284 -26.76 20.90 -8.23
N GLN A 285 -27.73 20.22 -8.84
CA GLN A 285 -29.15 20.33 -8.47
C GLN A 285 -29.43 19.84 -7.04
N THR A 286 -28.67 18.87 -6.56
CA THR A 286 -28.81 18.32 -5.21
C THR A 286 -28.16 19.17 -4.12
N GLY A 287 -27.33 20.16 -4.49
CA GLY A 287 -26.75 21.13 -3.55
C GLY A 287 -25.38 20.76 -2.99
N VAL A 288 -24.69 19.78 -3.59
CA VAL A 288 -23.30 19.45 -3.24
C VAL A 288 -22.39 20.66 -3.49
N LYS A 289 -21.44 20.92 -2.58
CA LYS A 289 -20.54 22.08 -2.66
C LYS A 289 -19.15 21.79 -3.16
N THR A 290 -18.66 20.58 -2.91
CA THR A 290 -17.32 20.18 -3.34
C THR A 290 -17.38 18.79 -3.94
N VAL A 291 -16.69 18.60 -5.06
CA VAL A 291 -16.48 17.31 -5.72
C VAL A 291 -14.99 17.02 -5.74
N VAL A 292 -14.61 15.89 -5.16
CA VAL A 292 -13.23 15.42 -5.11
C VAL A 292 -13.11 14.15 -5.95
N TYR A 293 -12.21 14.12 -6.93
CA TYR A 293 -12.03 12.96 -7.81
C TYR A 293 -10.58 12.55 -8.01
N ASN A 294 -10.32 11.26 -8.27
CA ASN A 294 -8.96 10.75 -8.49
C ASN A 294 -8.59 10.67 -9.98
N LEU A 295 -9.34 9.88 -10.76
CA LEU A 295 -9.04 9.62 -12.17
C LEU A 295 -9.67 10.68 -13.08
N SER A 296 -8.84 11.35 -13.85
CA SER A 296 -9.25 12.28 -14.92
C SER A 296 -9.65 11.50 -16.18
N TYR A 297 -10.72 10.71 -16.10
CA TYR A 297 -11.32 10.17 -17.32
C TYR A 297 -12.15 11.27 -17.97
N LYS A 298 -11.72 11.76 -19.15
CA LYS A 298 -12.45 12.73 -19.98
C LYS A 298 -13.12 13.82 -19.13
N MET A 299 -12.32 14.62 -18.44
CA MET A 299 -12.81 15.91 -17.92
C MET A 299 -13.28 16.69 -19.13
N ASP A 300 -14.59 16.69 -19.35
CA ASP A 300 -15.22 17.52 -20.35
C ASP A 300 -15.14 18.95 -19.82
N ASP A 301 -14.50 19.85 -20.56
CA ASP A 301 -14.42 21.28 -20.21
C ASP A 301 -15.81 21.85 -19.91
N ALA A 302 -16.86 21.25 -20.48
CA ALA A 302 -18.25 21.55 -20.16
C ALA A 302 -18.62 21.22 -18.70
N SER A 303 -18.23 20.06 -18.17
CA SER A 303 -18.53 19.67 -16.78
C SER A 303 -17.81 20.57 -15.78
N ALA A 304 -16.54 20.90 -16.04
CA ALA A 304 -15.77 21.84 -15.23
C ALA A 304 -16.39 23.24 -15.24
N SER A 305 -16.80 23.71 -16.42
CA SER A 305 -17.46 25.00 -16.60
C SER A 305 -18.78 25.10 -15.86
N LEU A 306 -19.60 24.03 -15.87
CA LEU A 306 -20.87 24.00 -15.13
C LEU A 306 -20.66 24.04 -13.62
N PHE A 307 -19.72 23.25 -13.08
CA PHE A 307 -19.39 23.32 -11.65
C PHE A 307 -18.96 24.73 -11.24
N LYS A 308 -18.10 25.37 -12.05
CA LYS A 308 -17.65 26.76 -11.83
C LYS A 308 -18.81 27.75 -11.84
N GLN A 309 -19.71 27.67 -12.84
CA GLN A 309 -20.89 28.55 -12.93
C GLN A 309 -21.84 28.36 -11.74
N ALA A 310 -21.99 27.14 -11.24
CA ALA A 310 -22.83 26.81 -10.09
C ALA A 310 -22.17 27.09 -8.73
N GLY A 311 -20.91 27.52 -8.70
CA GLY A 311 -20.16 27.74 -7.46
C GLY A 311 -19.86 26.44 -6.68
N VAL A 312 -19.70 25.32 -7.39
CA VAL A 312 -19.29 24.03 -6.83
C VAL A 312 -17.79 23.87 -7.06
N GLU A 313 -17.03 23.62 -5.99
CA GLU A 313 -15.60 23.40 -6.06
C GLU A 313 -15.31 22.01 -6.64
N LEU A 314 -14.45 21.95 -7.66
CA LEU A 314 -14.00 20.70 -8.27
C LEU A 314 -12.50 20.53 -8.00
N ARG A 315 -12.13 19.47 -7.28
CA ARG A 315 -10.74 19.20 -6.86
C ARG A 315 -10.29 17.81 -7.26
N ARG A 316 -9.08 17.72 -7.82
CA ARG A 316 -8.43 16.43 -8.09
C ARG A 316 -7.63 15.98 -6.87
N PHE A 317 -7.80 14.73 -6.47
CA PHE A 317 -7.03 14.05 -5.44
C PHE A 317 -5.98 13.17 -6.11
N ASP A 318 -4.72 13.36 -5.74
CA ASP A 318 -3.61 12.55 -6.23
C ASP A 318 -3.19 11.54 -5.15
N PRO A 319 -3.41 10.23 -5.35
CA PRO A 319 -3.04 9.21 -4.38
C PRO A 319 -1.51 9.04 -4.26
N THR A 320 -0.76 9.36 -5.32
CA THR A 320 0.67 9.05 -5.42
C THR A 320 1.53 9.89 -4.48
N LYS A 321 1.01 11.00 -3.97
CA LYS A 321 1.80 11.90 -3.12
C LYS A 321 1.80 11.53 -1.64
N LYS A 322 0.92 10.66 -1.14
CA LYS A 322 0.73 10.51 0.32
C LYS A 322 0.31 9.15 0.88
N PHE A 323 -0.01 8.14 0.06
CA PHE A 323 -0.52 6.88 0.61
C PHE A 323 -0.09 5.65 -0.19
N ASN A 324 0.49 4.66 0.51
CA ASN A 324 0.53 3.26 0.09
C ASN A 324 -0.87 2.62 0.19
N ILE A 325 -1.86 3.21 -0.47
CA ILE A 325 -3.05 2.45 -0.85
C ILE A 325 -2.66 1.76 -2.14
N SER A 326 -2.68 0.43 -2.13
CA SER A 326 -2.69 -0.38 -3.34
C SER A 326 -3.99 -0.09 -4.11
N VAL A 327 -4.04 1.08 -4.75
CA VAL A 327 -5.03 1.40 -5.76
C VAL A 327 -4.69 0.51 -6.95
N PRO A 328 -5.62 -0.29 -7.47
CA PRO A 328 -5.36 -1.05 -8.69
C PRO A 328 -4.92 -0.06 -9.78
N ASP A 329 -3.78 -0.38 -10.40
CA ASP A 329 -3.13 0.46 -11.41
C ASP A 329 -4.14 0.87 -12.50
N PRO A 330 -4.32 2.18 -12.76
CA PRO A 330 -5.15 2.68 -13.86
C PRO A 330 -4.70 2.15 -15.23
N SER A 331 -3.44 1.76 -15.39
CA SER A 331 -2.86 1.23 -16.63
C SER A 331 -3.29 -0.22 -16.94
N LEU A 332 -3.86 -0.92 -15.97
CA LEU A 332 -4.41 -2.28 -16.15
C LEU A 332 -5.85 -2.27 -16.71
N VAL A 333 -6.42 -1.10 -17.01
CA VAL A 333 -7.63 -1.00 -17.83
C VAL A 333 -7.18 -0.83 -19.28
N PRO A 334 -7.44 -1.79 -20.18
CA PRO A 334 -7.03 -1.64 -21.57
C PRO A 334 -7.60 -0.35 -22.14
N GLU A 335 -6.73 0.54 -22.61
CA GLU A 335 -7.12 1.61 -23.51
C GLU A 335 -7.72 0.95 -24.75
N LEU A 336 -9.05 0.84 -24.81
CA LEU A 336 -9.75 0.64 -26.06
C LEU A 336 -9.53 1.92 -26.87
N GLY A 337 -8.45 1.89 -27.66
CA GLY A 337 -8.11 2.91 -28.62
C GLY A 337 -9.33 3.25 -29.45
N LEU A 338 -9.73 4.51 -29.39
CA LEU A 338 -10.64 5.10 -30.36
C LEU A 338 -9.84 5.23 -31.66
N ALA A 339 -9.97 4.24 -32.54
CA ALA A 339 -9.67 4.44 -33.95
C ALA A 339 -10.85 5.21 -34.56
N ASN A 340 -10.49 6.30 -35.25
CA ASN A 340 -11.33 7.35 -35.83
C ASN A 340 -12.58 6.88 -36.59
#